data_AF-A0A1H3KJT2-F1
#
_entry.id   AF-A0A1H3KJT2-F1
#
_cell.length_a   1.000
_cell.length_b   1.000
_cell.length_c   1.000
_cell.angle_alpha   90.00
_cell.angle_beta   90.00
_cell.angle_gamma   90.00
#
_symmetry.space_group_name_H-M   'P 1'
#
loop_
_entity.id
_entity.type
_entity.pdbx_description
1 polymer ?
#
loop_
_entity_poly.entity_id
_entity_poly.type
_entity_poly.pdbx_seq_one_letter_code
_entity_poly.pdbx_strand_id
1 'polypeptide(L)' 'MTLALLPGTVSDASVDQAVSRLVVEFGQRLDQQVVVGVVRSCREDLSGTPADALPELVERLARYRLDPAGD' A
#
# COMPACT_ATOMS: atom_id res chain seq x y z
N MET A 1 26.42 4.81 -16.46
CA MET A 1 25.88 3.56 -15.89
C MET A 1 24.37 3.73 -15.79
N THR A 2 23.65 3.32 -16.84
CA THR A 2 22.19 3.40 -16.89
C THR A 2 21.67 1.99 -16.63
N LEU A 3 21.17 1.73 -15.43
CA LEU A 3 20.55 0.45 -15.12
C LEU A 3 19.11 0.50 -15.63
N ALA A 4 18.84 -0.24 -16.71
CA ALA A 4 17.48 -0.54 -17.14
C ALA A 4 16.84 -1.45 -16.07
N LEU A 5 15.91 -0.91 -15.28
CA LEU A 5 15.07 -1.74 -14.42
C LEU A 5 14.09 -2.50 -15.32
N LEU A 6 14.17 -3.82 -15.26
CA LEU A 6 13.23 -4.75 -15.90
C LEU A 6 11.80 -4.46 -15.37
N PRO A 7 10.79 -4.24 -16.24
CA PRO A 7 9.42 -3.95 -15.82
C PRO A 7 8.65 -5.21 -15.38
N GLY A 8 9.26 -6.08 -14.57
CA GLY A 8 8.67 -7.40 -14.24
C GLY A 8 8.89 -7.94 -12.83
N THR A 9 9.69 -7.28 -11.97
CA THR A 9 9.98 -7.80 -10.61
C THR A 9 9.81 -6.76 -9.49
N VAL A 10 9.33 -5.56 -9.82
CA VAL A 10 8.75 -4.63 -8.84
C VAL A 10 7.33 -5.12 -8.55
N SER A 11 7.19 -6.32 -7.99
CA SER A 11 5.92 -6.71 -7.37
C SER A 11 5.74 -5.81 -6.15
N ASP A 12 5.14 -4.67 -6.44
CA ASP A 12 4.72 -3.59 -5.56
C ASP A 12 5.54 -3.37 -4.29
N ALA A 13 6.80 -2.94 -4.44
CA ALA A 13 7.57 -2.42 -3.31
C ALA A 13 6.83 -1.30 -2.55
N SER A 14 5.92 -0.58 -3.23
CA SER A 14 5.00 0.38 -2.61
C SER A 14 3.95 -0.28 -1.72
N VAL A 15 3.40 -1.43 -2.13
CA VAL A 15 2.45 -2.22 -1.30
C VAL A 15 3.18 -2.82 -0.11
N ASP A 16 4.36 -3.41 -0.31
CA ASP A 16 5.12 -4.04 0.78
C ASP A 16 5.52 -3.01 1.85
N GLN A 17 6.02 -1.84 1.45
CA GLN A 17 6.35 -0.76 2.38
C GLN A 17 5.11 -0.21 3.10
N ALA A 18 3.99 -0.04 2.40
CA ALA A 18 2.73 0.41 3.01
C ALA A 18 2.21 -0.63 4.02
N VAL A 19 2.20 -1.92 3.66
CA VAL A 19 1.82 -3.02 4.56
C VAL A 19 2.72 -3.03 5.79
N SER A 20 4.05 -2.96 5.64
CA SER A 20 4.96 -2.99 6.77
C SER A 20 4.69 -1.87 7.76
N ARG A 21 4.41 -0.65 7.30
CA ARG A 21 4.08 0.48 8.18
C ARG A 21 2.70 0.34 8.82
N LEU A 22 1.69 -0.01 8.03
CA LEU A 22 0.31 -0.11 8.50
C LEU A 22 0.14 -1.29 9.47
N VAL A 23 0.87 -2.39 9.31
CA VAL A 23 0.88 -3.50 10.27
C VAL A 23 1.51 -3.07 11.59
N VAL A 24 2.54 -2.22 11.59
CA VAL A 24 3.10 -1.66 12.83
C VAL A 24 2.09 -0.70 13.50
N GLU A 25 1.40 0.12 12.71
CA GLU A 25 0.45 1.12 13.19
C GLU A 25 -0.87 0.50 13.71
N PHE A 26 -1.45 -0.44 12.96
CA PHE A 26 -2.74 -1.05 13.24
C PHE A 26 -2.67 -2.47 13.80
N GLY A 27 -1.52 -3.13 13.81
CA GLY A 27 -1.39 -4.54 14.17
C GLY A 27 -1.73 -4.89 15.62
N GLN A 28 -1.89 -3.89 16.50
CA GLN A 28 -2.45 -4.07 17.84
C GLN A 28 -3.99 -4.22 17.85
N ARG A 29 -4.66 -3.78 16.77
CA ARG A 29 -6.12 -3.69 16.64
C ARG A 29 -6.67 -4.54 15.50
N LEU A 30 -5.91 -4.72 14.42
CA LEU A 30 -6.30 -5.39 13.20
C LEU A 30 -5.33 -6.50 12.85
N ASP A 31 -5.85 -7.59 12.30
CA ASP A 31 -5.04 -8.67 11.76
C ASP A 31 -4.21 -8.21 10.56
N GLN A 32 -2.98 -8.71 10.45
CA GLN A 32 -2.09 -8.43 9.31
C GLN A 32 -2.76 -8.74 7.97
N GLN A 33 -3.57 -9.81 7.90
CA GLN A 33 -4.27 -10.20 6.68
C GLN A 33 -5.29 -9.14 6.24
N VAL A 34 -5.94 -8.45 7.18
CA VAL A 34 -6.87 -7.34 6.88
C VAL A 34 -6.09 -6.17 6.29
N VAL A 35 -4.97 -5.80 6.90
CA VAL A 35 -4.11 -4.71 6.41
C VAL A 35 -3.62 -5.01 4.98
N VAL A 36 -3.12 -6.23 4.74
CA VAL A 36 -2.66 -6.66 3.40
C VAL A 36 -3.79 -6.59 2.38
N GLY A 37 -4.98 -7.07 2.73
CA GLY A 37 -6.16 -7.03 1.85
C GLY A 37 -6.54 -5.60 1.46
N VAL A 38 -6.60 -4.69 2.43
CA VAL A 38 -6.93 -3.28 2.19
C VAL A 38 -5.87 -2.61 1.31
N VAL A 39 -4.58 -2.78 1.60
CA VAL A 39 -3.50 -2.15 0.82
C VAL A 39 -3.50 -2.64 -0.63
N ARG A 40 -3.72 -3.95 -0.86
CA ARG A 40 -3.83 -4.50 -2.22
C ARG A 40 -5.01 -3.92 -2.99
N SER A 41 -6.19 -3.85 -2.36
CA SER A 41 -7.36 -3.22 -2.97
C SER A 41 -7.11 -1.74 -3.30
N CYS A 42 -6.46 -1.00 -2.40
CA CYS A 42 -6.08 0.40 -2.65
C CYS A 42 -5.11 0.53 -3.82
N ARG A 43 -4.19 -0.42 -3.99
CA ARG A 43 -3.25 -0.45 -5.12
C ARG A 43 -3.97 -0.68 -6.45
N GLU A 44 -4.96 -1.57 -6.47
CA GLU A 44 -5.79 -1.81 -7.65
C GLU A 44 -6.65 -0.59 -8.00
N ASP A 45 -7.27 0.06 -7.01
CA ASP A 45 -7.98 1.34 -7.16
C ASP A 45 -7.06 2.43 -7.76
N LEU A 46 -5.77 2.39 -7.44
CA LEU A 46 -4.74 3.34 -7.91
C LEU A 46 -3.91 2.82 -9.10
N SER A 47 -4.42 1.83 -9.85
CA SER A 47 -3.69 1.24 -10.99
C SER A 47 -3.34 2.27 -12.08
N GLY A 48 -4.14 3.33 -12.24
CA GLY A 48 -3.91 4.43 -13.18
C GLY A 48 -2.97 5.54 -12.68
N THR A 49 -2.49 5.45 -11.44
CA THR A 49 -1.63 6.47 -10.82
C THR A 49 -0.15 6.25 -11.19
N PRO A 50 0.64 7.31 -11.41
CA PRO A 50 2.08 7.17 -11.63
C PRO A 50 2.81 6.55 -10.42
N ALA A 51 3.83 5.73 -10.70
CA ALA A 51 4.59 4.96 -9.70
C ALA A 51 5.21 5.82 -8.58
N ASP A 52 5.52 7.08 -8.87
CA ASP A 52 6.14 8.02 -7.94
C ASP A 52 5.20 8.46 -6.80
N ALA A 53 3.91 8.65 -7.09
CA ALA A 53 2.89 9.07 -6.12
C ALA A 53 2.14 7.89 -5.47
N LEU A 54 2.27 6.71 -6.06
CA LEU A 54 1.60 5.48 -5.63
C LEU A 54 1.80 5.08 -4.16
N PRO A 55 3.02 5.07 -3.60
CA PRO A 55 3.21 4.67 -2.21
C PRO A 55 2.48 5.60 -1.23
N GLU A 56 2.53 6.92 -1.45
CA GLU A 56 1.87 7.90 -0.58
C GLU A 56 0.34 7.78 -0.66
N LEU A 57 -0.21 7.62 -1.87
CA LEU A 57 -1.66 7.52 -2.08
C LEU A 57 -2.23 6.21 -1.59
N VAL A 58 -1.52 5.09 -1.77
CA VAL A 58 -1.92 3.78 -1.22
C VAL A 58 -1.93 3.84 0.30
N GLU A 59 -0.90 4.41 0.93
CA GLU A 59 -0.82 4.55 2.39
C GLU A 59 -1.98 5.40 2.94
N ARG A 60 -2.26 6.54 2.30
CA ARG A 60 -3.35 7.45 2.72
C ARG A 60 -4.73 6.82 2.56
N LEU A 61 -5.00 6.17 1.44
CA LEU A 61 -6.28 5.49 1.20
C LEU A 61 -6.47 4.29 2.12
N ALA A 62 -5.41 3.51 2.35
CA ALA A 62 -5.45 2.37 3.26
C ALA A 62 -5.69 2.82 4.70
N ARG A 63 -5.02 3.88 5.19
CA ARG A 63 -5.33 4.48 6.51
C ARG A 63 -6.79 4.89 6.62
N TYR A 64 -7.29 5.61 5.62
CA TYR A 64 -8.69 6.07 5.62
C TYR A 64 -9.68 4.91 5.72
N ARG A 65 -9.40 3.77 5.07
CA ARG A 65 -10.25 2.57 5.13
C ARG A 65 -10.06 1.72 6.39
N LEU A 66 -8.87 1.74 6.99
CA LEU A 66 -8.55 1.01 8.22
C LEU A 66 -8.99 1.76 9.49
N ASP A 67 -9.16 3.08 9.39
CA ASP A 67 -9.62 3.90 10.50
C ASP A 67 -11.16 3.82 10.64
N PRO A 68 -11.68 3.29 11.76
CA PRO A 68 -13.11 3.12 11.96
C PRO A 68 -13.85 4.44 12.28
N ALA A 69 -13.16 5.57 12.45
CA ALA A 69 -13.76 6.90 12.59
C ALA A 69 -13.85 7.65 11.24
N GLY A 70 -13.63 6.95 10.13
CA GLY A 70 -13.77 7.45 8.76
C GLY A 70 -15.22 7.69 8.28
N ASP A 71 -16.22 7.54 9.16
CA ASP A 71 -17.60 8.05 9.06
C ASP A 71 -18.03 8.64 10.42
#